data_AF-L9Y9X2-F1
#
_entry.id   AF-L9Y9X2-F1
#
_cell.length_a   1.000
_cell.length_b   1.000
_cell.length_c   1.000
_cell.angle_alpha   90.00
_cell.angle_beta   90.00
_cell.angle_gamma   90.00
#
_symmetry.space_group_name_H-M   'P 1'
#
loop_
_entity.id
_entity.type
_entity.pdbx_description
1 polymer ?
#
loop_
_entity_poly.entity_id
_entity_poly.type
_entity_poly.pdbx_seq_one_letter_code
_entity_poly.pdbx_strand_id
1 'polypeptide(L)'
;MATGSANAAATVTRWSRAFVAVGIGFFLAWQVAVAAGASRAATVPLGVFGFVLHVVFGKAYALVPSYFARELAVPHAPAVHLPLALTGAIAAFAAGVGIGPSAVALAGAGSWFLGSLVFVATLCWTVRTNLAGRETGTGTTDSHREPVDRLANAAVPVVLAFLLVASALPVARELGLEPPVLAASGPAATHLLAAGTAALLVFAIGFRLLPRLLVASVERPLVALVLLAGTAGPVLLAADFRGGSLFRAGAVLQATALVGFAIAVAALARRSDRHRVGDRAIIAAAGCGALVAALGLVFAFAPAASPATAFDAHYRLAVGGFLGLTIVGVTYRFYPPAIAALPGIGDWTASVSITALIAGLGLEVAGLLASVPSLVAPGRWLSVLGAGCYAAVCWTILLERAG
;
A
#
# COMPACT_ATOMS: atom_id res chain seq x y z
N MET A 1 -18.85 6.29 31.83
CA MET A 1 -17.92 6.64 30.75
C MET A 1 -17.06 5.46 30.27
N ALA A 2 -16.60 4.54 31.14
CA ALA A 2 -15.76 3.40 30.74
C ALA A 2 -16.41 2.38 29.78
N THR A 3 -17.73 2.23 29.79
CA THR A 3 -18.46 1.32 28.89
C THR A 3 -18.57 1.85 27.44
N GLY A 4 -18.51 3.17 27.25
CA GLY A 4 -18.60 3.80 25.93
C GLY A 4 -17.32 3.67 25.09
N SER A 5 -16.15 3.81 25.72
CA SER A 5 -14.85 3.70 25.05
C SER A 5 -14.53 2.26 24.63
N ALA A 6 -14.89 1.27 25.47
CA ALA A 6 -14.74 -0.14 25.15
C ALA A 6 -15.54 -0.55 23.89
N ASN A 7 -16.79 -0.07 23.75
CA ASN A 7 -17.62 -0.32 22.58
C ASN A 7 -17.09 0.37 21.32
N ALA A 8 -16.52 1.57 21.45
CA ALA A 8 -15.89 2.29 20.34
C ALA A 8 -14.66 1.54 19.80
N ALA A 9 -13.75 1.12 20.68
CA ALA A 9 -12.54 0.39 20.30
C ALA A 9 -12.87 -0.97 19.66
N ALA A 10 -13.87 -1.68 20.18
CA ALA A 10 -14.37 -2.93 19.59
C ALA A 10 -14.91 -2.72 18.18
N THR A 11 -15.72 -1.66 17.98
CA THR A 11 -16.27 -1.29 16.67
C THR A 11 -15.17 -0.98 15.65
N VAL A 12 -14.18 -0.16 16.01
CA VAL A 12 -13.04 0.16 15.11
C VAL A 12 -12.26 -1.11 14.77
N THR A 13 -12.00 -1.96 15.75
CA THR A 13 -11.26 -3.22 15.54
C THR A 13 -12.00 -4.16 14.59
N ARG A 14 -13.32 -4.33 14.77
CA ARG A 14 -14.16 -5.18 13.91
C ARG A 14 -14.09 -4.73 12.45
N TRP A 15 -14.30 -3.46 12.17
CA TRP A 15 -14.31 -2.96 10.79
C TRP A 15 -12.91 -2.83 10.20
N SER A 16 -11.89 -2.54 11.02
CA SER A 16 -10.48 -2.61 10.63
C SER A 16 -10.14 -4.01 10.10
N ARG A 17 -10.57 -5.07 10.81
CA ARG A 17 -10.41 -6.46 10.39
C ARG A 17 -11.19 -6.77 9.11
N ALA A 18 -12.42 -6.26 8.96
CA ALA A 18 -13.21 -6.45 7.75
C ALA A 18 -12.51 -5.86 6.50
N PHE A 19 -12.00 -4.64 6.59
CA PHE A 19 -11.19 -4.03 5.52
C PHE A 19 -9.97 -4.87 5.14
N VAL A 20 -9.24 -5.38 6.14
CA VAL A 20 -8.07 -6.24 5.91
C VAL A 20 -8.49 -7.54 5.23
N ALA A 21 -9.56 -8.19 5.69
CA ALA A 21 -10.07 -9.43 5.10
C ALA A 21 -10.47 -9.25 3.63
N VAL A 22 -11.18 -8.15 3.32
CA VAL A 22 -11.57 -7.78 1.95
C VAL A 22 -10.33 -7.51 1.08
N GLY A 23 -9.36 -6.74 1.61
CA GLY A 23 -8.12 -6.46 0.89
C GLY A 23 -7.32 -7.73 0.55
N ILE A 24 -7.27 -8.70 1.47
CA ILE A 24 -6.66 -10.02 1.23
C ILE A 24 -7.38 -10.76 0.09
N GLY A 25 -8.72 -10.71 0.04
CA GLY A 25 -9.50 -11.28 -1.06
C GLY A 25 -9.16 -10.64 -2.40
N PHE A 26 -9.06 -9.30 -2.44
CA PHE A 26 -8.62 -8.58 -3.63
C PHE A 26 -7.18 -8.91 -4.04
N PHE A 27 -6.27 -9.17 -3.09
CA PHE A 27 -4.91 -9.59 -3.42
C PHE A 27 -4.89 -10.93 -4.17
N LEU A 28 -5.66 -11.89 -3.67
CA LEU A 28 -5.82 -13.18 -4.33
C LEU A 28 -6.46 -13.01 -5.71
N ALA A 29 -7.56 -12.25 -5.81
CA ALA A 29 -8.23 -11.96 -7.07
C ALA A 29 -7.29 -11.26 -8.07
N TRP A 30 -6.46 -10.33 -7.61
CA TRP A 30 -5.45 -9.65 -8.42
C TRP A 30 -4.43 -10.62 -8.99
N GLN A 31 -3.87 -11.52 -8.17
CA GLN A 31 -2.89 -12.51 -8.65
C GLN A 31 -3.54 -13.48 -9.65
N VAL A 32 -4.78 -13.91 -9.41
CA VAL A 32 -5.53 -14.76 -10.35
C VAL A 32 -5.77 -14.02 -11.67
N ALA A 33 -6.21 -12.77 -11.63
CA ALA A 33 -6.43 -11.97 -12.84
C ALA A 33 -5.15 -11.79 -13.67
N VAL A 34 -4.01 -11.54 -13.01
CA VAL A 34 -2.71 -11.46 -13.69
C VAL A 34 -2.29 -12.81 -14.28
N ALA A 35 -2.47 -13.91 -13.55
CA ALA A 35 -2.20 -15.26 -14.06
C ALA A 35 -3.10 -15.63 -15.26
N ALA A 36 -4.35 -15.17 -15.26
CA ALA A 36 -5.30 -15.34 -16.35
C ALA A 36 -5.05 -14.39 -17.55
N GLY A 37 -4.04 -13.52 -17.49
CA GLY A 37 -3.69 -12.62 -18.58
C GLY A 37 -4.60 -11.39 -18.71
N ALA A 38 -5.31 -11.00 -17.64
CA ALA A 38 -6.08 -9.76 -17.64
C ALA A 38 -5.19 -8.53 -17.86
N SER A 39 -5.75 -7.52 -18.52
CA SER A 39 -5.03 -6.29 -18.86
C SER A 39 -4.54 -5.53 -17.62
N ARG A 40 -3.55 -4.65 -17.80
CA ARG A 40 -3.10 -3.75 -16.72
C ARG A 40 -4.23 -2.82 -16.25
N ALA A 41 -5.08 -2.36 -17.17
CA ALA A 41 -6.23 -1.51 -16.86
C ALA A 41 -7.22 -2.20 -15.90
N ALA A 42 -7.41 -3.52 -16.04
CA ALA A 42 -8.21 -4.31 -15.13
C ALA A 42 -7.48 -4.61 -13.81
N THR A 43 -6.21 -4.99 -13.87
CA THR A 43 -5.50 -5.52 -12.69
C THR A 43 -5.05 -4.42 -11.72
N VAL A 44 -4.80 -3.18 -12.17
CA VAL A 44 -4.47 -2.04 -11.30
C VAL A 44 -5.56 -1.76 -10.24
N PRO A 45 -6.85 -1.66 -10.61
CA PRO A 45 -7.95 -1.59 -9.64
C PRO A 45 -7.89 -2.66 -8.55
N LEU A 46 -7.73 -3.93 -8.91
CA LEU A 46 -7.67 -5.02 -7.91
C LEU A 46 -6.47 -4.89 -6.98
N GLY A 47 -5.28 -4.62 -7.53
CA GLY A 47 -4.04 -4.54 -6.75
C GLY A 47 -3.93 -3.29 -5.88
N VAL A 48 -4.23 -2.12 -6.44
CA VAL A 48 -4.04 -0.83 -5.73
C VAL A 48 -5.28 -0.45 -4.93
N PHE A 49 -6.46 -0.43 -5.56
CA PHE A 49 -7.69 0.01 -4.91
C PHE A 49 -8.18 -1.10 -3.99
N GLY A 50 -8.37 -2.30 -4.57
CA GLY A 50 -8.92 -3.47 -3.90
C GLY A 50 -8.03 -4.00 -2.78
N PHE A 51 -6.74 -4.21 -3.02
CA PHE A 51 -5.85 -4.77 -2.01
C PHE A 51 -5.17 -3.70 -1.16
N VAL A 52 -4.23 -2.95 -1.75
CA VAL A 52 -3.34 -2.06 -1.00
C VAL A 52 -4.13 -1.05 -0.17
N LEU A 53 -5.05 -0.32 -0.81
CA LEU A 53 -5.78 0.74 -0.14
C LEU A 53 -6.84 0.21 0.83
N HIS A 54 -7.50 -0.92 0.57
CA HIS A 54 -8.42 -1.51 1.57
C HIS A 54 -7.68 -1.90 2.85
N VAL A 55 -6.53 -2.58 2.75
CA VAL A 55 -5.73 -2.92 3.94
C VAL A 55 -5.26 -1.66 4.67
N VAL A 56 -4.78 -0.67 3.91
CA VAL A 56 -4.36 0.63 4.43
C VAL A 56 -5.50 1.33 5.16
N PHE A 57 -6.68 1.44 4.57
CA PHE A 57 -7.84 2.10 5.19
C PHE A 57 -8.21 1.43 6.52
N GLY A 58 -8.29 0.09 6.52
CA GLY A 58 -8.56 -0.68 7.73
C GLY A 58 -7.56 -0.39 8.84
N LYS A 59 -6.27 -0.42 8.54
CA LYS A 59 -5.21 -0.18 9.54
C LYS A 59 -5.08 1.29 9.93
N ALA A 60 -5.28 2.22 9.01
CA ALA A 60 -5.16 3.65 9.29
C ALA A 60 -6.22 4.13 10.30
N TYR A 61 -7.45 3.62 10.25
CA TYR A 61 -8.47 3.92 11.26
C TYR A 61 -8.06 3.53 12.69
N ALA A 62 -7.24 2.49 12.84
CA ALA A 62 -6.74 2.06 14.15
C ALA A 62 -5.42 2.76 14.53
N LEU A 63 -4.51 2.94 13.57
CA LEU A 63 -3.15 3.40 13.83
C LEU A 63 -3.03 4.93 13.82
N VAL A 64 -3.60 5.61 12.83
CA VAL A 64 -3.41 7.07 12.65
C VAL A 64 -3.90 7.85 13.87
N PRO A 65 -5.07 7.59 14.48
CA PRO A 65 -5.46 8.28 15.70
C PRO A 65 -4.42 8.12 16.82
N SER A 66 -4.00 6.87 17.10
CA SER A 66 -3.01 6.57 18.15
C SER A 66 -1.68 7.27 17.91
N TYR A 67 -1.30 7.39 16.64
CA TYR A 67 -0.10 8.06 16.16
C TYR A 67 -0.11 9.57 16.42
N PHE A 68 -1.29 10.15 16.59
CA PHE A 68 -1.47 11.56 16.91
C PHE A 68 -1.91 11.76 18.37
N ALA A 69 -1.73 10.74 19.23
CA ALA A 69 -2.22 10.73 20.61
C ALA A 69 -3.74 11.01 20.71
N ARG A 70 -4.53 10.48 19.78
CA ARG A 70 -5.99 10.64 19.73
C ARG A 70 -6.69 9.28 19.65
N GLU A 71 -7.96 9.28 20.01
CA GLU A 71 -8.89 8.19 19.72
C GLU A 71 -9.73 8.55 18.51
N LEU A 72 -10.15 7.54 17.73
CA LEU A 72 -10.96 7.78 16.54
C LEU A 72 -12.30 8.43 16.92
N ALA A 73 -12.55 9.62 16.38
CA ALA A 73 -13.71 10.42 16.76
C ALA A 73 -15.04 9.85 16.26
N VAL A 74 -15.04 9.10 15.16
CA VAL A 74 -16.23 8.49 14.56
C VAL A 74 -16.01 6.98 14.37
N PRO A 75 -16.25 6.15 15.39
CA PRO A 75 -15.97 4.71 15.37
C PRO A 75 -16.68 3.92 14.26
N HIS A 76 -17.83 4.42 13.77
CA HIS A 76 -18.65 3.78 12.75
C HIS A 76 -18.30 4.21 11.31
N ALA A 77 -17.43 5.21 11.11
CA ALA A 77 -17.01 5.63 9.77
C ALA A 77 -16.45 4.49 8.89
N PRO A 78 -15.67 3.52 9.43
CA PRO A 78 -15.25 2.36 8.66
C PRO A 78 -16.42 1.53 8.08
N ALA A 79 -17.54 1.44 8.80
CA ALA A 79 -18.72 0.69 8.36
C ALA A 79 -19.39 1.30 7.12
N VAL A 80 -19.36 2.63 7.02
CA VAL A 80 -19.88 3.39 5.86
C VAL A 80 -18.85 3.39 4.73
N HIS A 81 -17.57 3.55 5.05
CA HIS A 81 -16.49 3.60 4.07
C HIS A 81 -16.33 2.28 3.30
N LEU A 82 -16.38 1.13 3.99
CA LEU A 82 -16.10 -0.17 3.36
C LEU A 82 -16.97 -0.46 2.12
N PRO A 83 -18.32 -0.40 2.17
CA PRO A 83 -19.14 -0.67 0.99
C PRO A 83 -18.89 0.33 -0.15
N LEU A 84 -18.58 1.59 0.16
CA LEU A 84 -18.26 2.60 -0.86
C LEU A 84 -16.95 2.28 -1.59
N ALA A 85 -15.90 1.94 -0.83
CA ALA A 85 -14.60 1.55 -1.38
C ALA A 85 -14.67 0.23 -2.17
N LEU A 86 -15.43 -0.75 -1.65
CA LEU A 86 -15.65 -2.04 -2.28
C LEU A 86 -16.33 -1.89 -3.64
N THR A 87 -17.46 -1.18 -3.68
CA THR A 87 -18.20 -0.90 -4.93
C THR A 87 -17.33 -0.15 -5.93
N GLY A 88 -16.57 0.86 -5.47
CA GLY A 88 -15.67 1.62 -6.31
C GLY A 88 -14.56 0.76 -6.94
N ALA A 89 -13.92 -0.12 -6.15
CA ALA A 89 -12.88 -1.01 -6.65
C ALA A 89 -13.42 -2.06 -7.64
N ILE A 90 -14.58 -2.64 -7.37
CA ILE A 90 -15.23 -3.62 -8.27
C ILE A 90 -15.64 -2.95 -9.58
N ALA A 91 -16.26 -1.76 -9.52
CA ALA A 91 -16.67 -1.02 -10.72
C ALA A 91 -15.46 -0.58 -11.55
N ALA A 92 -14.37 -0.15 -10.92
CA ALA A 92 -13.13 0.18 -11.62
C ALA A 92 -12.51 -1.05 -12.30
N PHE A 93 -12.54 -2.22 -11.66
CA PHE A 93 -12.14 -3.48 -12.29
C PHE A 93 -13.04 -3.81 -13.50
N ALA A 94 -14.37 -3.75 -13.32
CA ALA A 94 -15.35 -4.03 -14.38
C ALA A 94 -15.13 -3.12 -15.60
N ALA A 95 -14.93 -1.82 -15.38
CA ALA A 95 -14.59 -0.87 -16.44
C ALA A 95 -13.26 -1.23 -17.13
N GLY A 96 -12.24 -1.64 -16.36
CA GLY A 96 -10.94 -2.07 -16.88
C GLY A 96 -10.97 -3.33 -17.75
N VAL A 97 -11.98 -4.20 -17.57
CA VAL A 97 -12.25 -5.35 -18.46
C VAL A 97 -13.31 -5.07 -19.53
N GLY A 98 -13.83 -3.84 -19.61
CA GLY A 98 -14.83 -3.43 -20.61
C GLY A 98 -16.26 -3.89 -20.32
N ILE A 99 -16.60 -4.15 -19.05
CA ILE A 99 -17.94 -4.57 -18.63
C ILE A 99 -18.74 -3.38 -18.08
N GLY A 100 -19.97 -3.23 -18.58
CA GLY A 100 -20.98 -2.30 -18.07
C GLY A 100 -21.07 -0.97 -18.84
N PRO A 101 -22.21 -0.25 -18.74
CA PRO A 101 -22.38 1.05 -19.37
C PRO A 101 -21.53 2.13 -18.67
N SER A 102 -21.29 3.26 -19.35
CA SER A 102 -20.52 4.41 -18.80
C SER A 102 -21.05 4.93 -17.45
N ALA A 103 -22.35 4.85 -17.23
CA ALA A 103 -22.96 5.21 -15.94
C ALA A 103 -22.40 4.40 -14.76
N VAL A 104 -22.00 3.14 -14.98
CA VAL A 104 -21.36 2.31 -13.93
C VAL A 104 -19.95 2.81 -13.62
N ALA A 105 -19.21 3.30 -14.61
CA ALA A 105 -17.88 3.88 -14.40
C ALA A 105 -17.96 5.14 -13.53
N LEU A 106 -18.88 6.07 -13.85
CA LEU A 106 -19.12 7.27 -13.06
C LEU A 106 -19.61 6.94 -11.65
N ALA A 107 -20.59 6.04 -11.50
CA ALA A 107 -21.09 5.62 -10.19
C ALA A 107 -19.99 4.95 -9.35
N GLY A 108 -19.16 4.12 -9.97
CA GLY A 108 -18.00 3.49 -9.34
C GLY A 108 -16.95 4.51 -8.86
N ALA A 109 -16.56 5.43 -9.75
CA ALA A 109 -15.64 6.52 -9.43
C ALA A 109 -16.19 7.40 -8.30
N GLY A 110 -17.48 7.77 -8.36
CA GLY A 110 -18.16 8.55 -7.34
C GLY A 110 -18.22 7.83 -5.99
N SER A 111 -18.53 6.52 -6.00
CA SER A 111 -18.52 5.68 -4.79
C SER A 111 -17.14 5.64 -4.15
N TRP A 112 -16.09 5.40 -4.94
CA TRP A 112 -14.70 5.41 -4.48
C TRP A 112 -14.30 6.76 -3.86
N PHE A 113 -14.62 7.86 -4.55
CA PHE A 113 -14.30 9.20 -4.10
C PHE A 113 -15.04 9.56 -2.81
N LEU A 114 -16.34 9.25 -2.72
CA LEU A 114 -17.13 9.46 -1.51
C LEU A 114 -16.59 8.65 -0.32
N GLY A 115 -16.19 7.40 -0.55
CA GLY A 115 -15.52 6.58 0.46
C GLY A 115 -14.24 7.25 0.98
N SER A 116 -13.41 7.74 0.06
CA SER A 116 -12.18 8.47 0.38
C SER A 116 -12.47 9.77 1.16
N LEU A 117 -13.54 10.49 0.85
CA LEU A 117 -13.98 11.66 1.62
C LEU A 117 -14.39 11.28 3.04
N VAL A 118 -15.18 10.21 3.22
CA VAL A 118 -15.56 9.71 4.56
C VAL A 118 -14.32 9.40 5.38
N PHE A 119 -13.35 8.70 4.78
CA PHE A 119 -12.09 8.36 5.42
C PHE A 119 -11.28 9.59 5.85
N VAL A 120 -11.01 10.49 4.89
CA VAL A 120 -10.19 11.69 5.14
C VAL A 120 -10.88 12.63 6.13
N ALA A 121 -12.18 12.90 5.97
CA ALA A 121 -12.93 13.74 6.88
C ALA A 121 -12.90 13.19 8.30
N THR A 122 -13.05 11.87 8.47
CA THR A 122 -12.99 11.23 9.78
C THR A 122 -11.61 11.36 10.42
N LEU A 123 -10.54 11.12 9.67
CA LEU A 123 -9.18 11.23 10.20
C LEU A 123 -8.82 12.68 10.52
N CYS A 124 -9.08 13.62 9.59
CA CYS A 124 -8.85 15.05 9.82
C CYS A 124 -9.64 15.56 11.03
N TRP A 125 -10.90 15.16 11.18
CA TRP A 125 -11.70 15.48 12.34
C TRP A 125 -11.09 14.90 13.62
N THR A 126 -10.62 13.66 13.58
CA THR A 126 -9.97 12.99 14.71
C THR A 126 -8.70 13.70 15.16
N VAL A 127 -7.85 14.12 14.22
CA VAL A 127 -6.55 14.74 14.52
C VAL A 127 -6.56 16.26 14.51
N ARG A 128 -7.75 16.91 14.44
CA ARG A 128 -7.90 18.36 14.27
C ARG A 128 -7.18 19.21 15.32
N THR A 129 -6.98 18.69 16.52
CA THR A 129 -6.28 19.39 17.62
C THR A 129 -4.78 19.11 17.66
N ASN A 130 -4.24 18.35 16.70
CA ASN A 130 -2.81 17.99 16.61
C ASN A 130 -2.38 17.79 15.15
N LEU A 131 -2.80 18.66 14.23
CA LEU A 131 -2.50 18.50 12.80
C LEU A 131 -1.00 18.46 12.48
N ALA A 132 -0.19 19.16 13.27
CA ALA A 132 1.27 19.15 13.16
C ALA A 132 1.91 17.86 13.71
N GLY A 133 1.14 16.98 14.34
CA GLY A 133 1.61 15.69 14.87
C GLY A 133 2.66 15.82 15.99
N ARG A 134 2.65 16.92 16.74
CA ARG A 134 3.62 17.20 17.81
C ARG A 134 3.49 16.20 18.96
N GLU A 135 2.26 15.85 19.31
CA GLU A 135 1.94 14.78 20.24
C GLU A 135 1.88 13.46 19.47
N THR A 136 2.78 12.53 19.75
CA THR A 136 2.96 11.32 18.90
C THR A 136 2.33 10.06 19.49
N GLY A 137 1.81 10.12 20.71
CA GLY A 137 1.35 8.94 21.46
C GLY A 137 2.50 8.01 21.86
N THR A 138 3.74 8.50 21.79
CA THR A 138 4.95 7.75 22.17
C THR A 138 5.10 7.80 23.68
N GLY A 139 5.22 6.63 24.33
CA GLY A 139 5.42 6.55 25.77
C GLY A 139 6.80 7.04 26.20
N THR A 140 6.95 7.37 27.49
CA THR A 140 8.19 7.94 28.07
C THR A 140 9.43 7.06 27.82
N THR A 141 9.25 5.72 27.85
CA THR A 141 10.30 4.73 27.58
C THR A 141 10.83 4.78 26.15
N ASP A 142 10.02 5.27 25.20
CA ASP A 142 10.35 5.39 23.77
C ASP A 142 10.54 6.85 23.32
N SER A 143 10.70 7.78 24.26
CA SER A 143 10.81 9.24 23.99
C SER A 143 11.90 9.60 22.96
N HIS A 144 12.99 8.82 22.91
CA HIS A 144 14.06 8.95 21.90
C HIS A 144 13.56 8.82 20.45
N ARG A 145 12.37 8.26 20.22
CA ARG A 145 11.75 8.07 18.90
C ARG A 145 10.85 9.21 18.45
N GLU A 146 10.45 10.10 19.38
CA GLU A 146 9.55 11.21 19.09
C GLU A 146 9.98 12.07 17.89
N PRO A 147 11.27 12.41 17.70
CA PRO A 147 11.67 13.23 16.56
C PRO A 147 11.36 12.57 15.20
N VAL A 148 11.52 11.25 15.12
CA VAL A 148 11.20 10.46 13.92
C VAL A 148 9.68 10.34 13.77
N ASP A 149 8.95 10.08 14.86
CA ASP A 149 7.50 9.98 14.84
C ASP A 149 6.83 11.29 14.38
N ARG A 150 7.35 12.46 14.80
CA ARG A 150 6.85 13.77 14.37
C ARG A 150 7.06 14.00 12.87
N LEU A 151 8.23 13.60 12.33
CA LEU A 151 8.48 13.67 10.88
C LEU A 151 7.52 12.76 10.10
N ALA A 152 7.32 11.53 10.57
CA ALA A 152 6.37 10.60 9.97
C ALA A 152 4.93 11.13 10.02
N ASN A 153 4.50 11.71 11.14
CA ASN A 153 3.18 12.32 11.28
C ASN A 153 2.99 13.50 10.32
N ALA A 154 4.01 14.33 10.12
CA ALA A 154 3.94 15.47 9.21
C ALA A 154 3.68 15.07 7.74
N ALA A 155 4.02 13.83 7.35
CA ALA A 155 3.71 13.31 6.02
C ALA A 155 2.25 12.85 5.86
N VAL A 156 1.53 12.55 6.95
CA VAL A 156 0.16 12.01 6.89
C VAL A 156 -0.82 12.97 6.19
N PRO A 157 -0.88 14.28 6.51
CA PRO A 157 -1.75 15.21 5.78
C PRO A 157 -1.48 15.23 4.27
N VAL A 158 -0.21 15.11 3.86
CA VAL A 158 0.18 15.05 2.44
C VAL A 158 -0.35 13.77 1.79
N VAL A 159 -0.24 12.62 2.46
CA VAL A 159 -0.84 11.37 1.99
C VAL A 159 -2.35 11.51 1.78
N LEU A 160 -3.06 12.13 2.72
CA LEU A 160 -4.50 12.34 2.60
C LEU A 160 -4.84 13.28 1.43
N ALA A 161 -4.02 14.31 1.19
CA ALA A 161 -4.17 15.18 0.03
C ALA A 161 -3.98 14.42 -1.29
N PHE A 162 -2.93 13.59 -1.39
CA PHE A 162 -2.74 12.74 -2.57
C PHE A 162 -3.90 11.78 -2.80
N LEU A 163 -4.43 11.17 -1.74
CA LEU A 163 -5.58 10.28 -1.84
C LEU A 163 -6.79 11.01 -2.42
N LEU A 164 -7.10 12.21 -1.92
CA LEU A 164 -8.25 12.99 -2.39
C LEU A 164 -8.06 13.42 -3.85
N VAL A 165 -6.90 13.96 -4.20
CA VAL A 165 -6.61 14.38 -5.58
C VAL A 165 -6.72 13.18 -6.53
N ALA A 166 -6.02 12.09 -6.22
CA ALA A 166 -6.02 10.90 -7.07
C ALA A 166 -7.42 10.25 -7.18
N SER A 167 -8.22 10.30 -6.12
CA SER A 167 -9.58 9.75 -6.11
C SER A 167 -10.60 10.65 -6.82
N ALA A 168 -10.35 11.95 -6.91
CA ALA A 168 -11.19 12.89 -7.66
C ALA A 168 -10.96 12.80 -9.18
N LEU A 169 -9.75 12.43 -9.62
CA LEU A 169 -9.40 12.39 -11.06
C LEU A 169 -10.34 11.49 -11.90
N PRO A 170 -10.68 10.25 -11.50
CA PRO A 170 -11.64 9.43 -12.24
C PRO A 170 -13.02 10.08 -12.34
N VAL A 171 -13.50 10.74 -11.28
CA VAL A 171 -14.79 11.46 -11.31
C VAL A 171 -14.72 12.63 -12.29
N ALA A 172 -13.65 13.42 -12.22
CA ALA A 172 -13.44 14.55 -13.11
C ALA A 172 -13.41 14.12 -14.59
N ARG A 173 -12.75 13.00 -14.89
CA ARG A 173 -12.74 12.40 -16.24
C ARG A 173 -14.14 12.06 -16.73
N GLU A 174 -14.91 11.34 -15.93
CA GLU A 174 -16.27 10.92 -16.31
C GLU A 174 -17.23 12.10 -16.47
N LEU A 175 -16.92 13.25 -15.86
CA LEU A 175 -17.66 14.50 -16.02
C LEU A 175 -17.10 15.42 -17.14
N GLY A 176 -16.03 15.01 -17.84
CA GLY A 176 -15.38 15.84 -18.86
C GLY A 176 -14.61 17.06 -18.32
N LEU A 177 -14.23 17.03 -17.04
CA LEU A 177 -13.54 18.11 -16.32
C LEU A 177 -12.03 17.80 -16.16
N GLU A 178 -11.33 17.45 -17.25
CA GLU A 178 -9.92 17.07 -17.17
C GLU A 178 -9.02 18.26 -16.75
N PRO A 179 -8.25 18.14 -15.65
CA PRO A 179 -7.32 19.20 -15.26
C PRO A 179 -6.21 19.37 -16.30
N PRO A 180 -5.77 20.61 -16.60
CA PRO A 180 -4.78 20.86 -17.65
C PRO A 180 -3.38 20.28 -17.34
N VAL A 181 -3.05 20.15 -16.06
CA VAL A 181 -1.70 19.76 -15.60
C VAL A 181 -1.64 18.29 -15.14
N LEU A 182 -2.77 17.71 -14.71
CA LEU A 182 -2.82 16.37 -14.17
C LEU A 182 -3.68 15.49 -15.06
N ALA A 183 -3.07 14.49 -15.69
CA ALA A 183 -3.82 13.52 -16.47
C ALA A 183 -4.81 12.76 -15.58
N ALA A 184 -6.09 12.82 -15.93
CA ALA A 184 -7.18 12.23 -15.16
C ALA A 184 -7.25 10.69 -15.28
N SER A 185 -6.37 10.08 -16.07
CA SER A 185 -6.29 8.64 -16.27
C SER A 185 -4.87 8.16 -16.51
N GLY A 186 -4.71 6.83 -16.53
CA GLY A 186 -3.46 6.18 -16.93
C GLY A 186 -2.37 6.21 -15.84
N PRO A 187 -1.10 6.09 -16.26
CA PRO A 187 0.02 5.92 -15.33
C PRO A 187 0.21 7.09 -14.36
N ALA A 188 -0.03 8.33 -14.76
CA ALA A 188 0.16 9.51 -13.92
C ALA A 188 -0.80 9.51 -12.71
N ALA A 189 -2.10 9.31 -12.96
CA ALA A 189 -3.11 9.17 -11.90
C ALA A 189 -2.79 7.98 -10.98
N THR A 190 -2.35 6.87 -11.56
CA THR A 190 -1.95 5.68 -10.79
C THR A 190 -0.70 5.96 -9.94
N HIS A 191 0.25 6.77 -10.40
CA HIS A 191 1.43 7.16 -9.61
C HIS A 191 1.04 8.04 -8.40
N LEU A 192 0.11 8.98 -8.55
CA LEU A 192 -0.38 9.74 -7.39
C LEU A 192 -1.02 8.82 -6.33
N LEU A 193 -1.77 7.81 -6.77
CA LEU A 193 -2.40 6.87 -5.85
C LEU A 193 -1.39 5.87 -5.25
N ALA A 194 -0.63 5.16 -6.09
CA ALA A 194 0.28 4.11 -5.64
C ALA A 194 1.55 4.68 -4.98
N ALA A 195 2.18 5.69 -5.56
CA ALA A 195 3.40 6.30 -5.00
C ALA A 195 3.06 7.42 -4.00
N GLY A 196 2.24 8.39 -4.40
CA GLY A 196 1.88 9.53 -3.56
C GLY A 196 1.06 9.15 -2.32
N THR A 197 0.13 8.22 -2.45
CA THR A 197 -0.66 7.77 -1.29
C THR A 197 -0.05 6.53 -0.64
N ALA A 198 -0.03 5.40 -1.33
CA ALA A 198 0.30 4.13 -0.69
C ALA A 198 1.78 4.01 -0.28
N ALA A 199 2.73 4.32 -1.18
CA ALA A 199 4.15 4.22 -0.87
C ALA A 199 4.58 5.25 0.19
N LEU A 200 4.13 6.51 0.07
CA LEU A 200 4.40 7.52 1.09
C LEU A 200 3.83 7.14 2.46
N LEU A 201 2.65 6.51 2.50
CA LEU A 201 2.12 5.97 3.74
C LEU A 201 2.95 4.79 4.27
N VAL A 202 3.42 3.90 3.41
CA VAL A 202 4.37 2.84 3.79
C VAL A 202 5.62 3.44 4.40
N PHE A 203 6.16 4.53 3.86
CA PHE A 203 7.31 5.22 4.44
C PHE A 203 6.96 5.82 5.81
N ALA A 204 5.90 6.64 5.87
CA ALA A 204 5.49 7.33 7.09
C ALA A 204 5.15 6.35 8.23
N ILE A 205 4.24 5.40 7.98
CA ILE A 205 3.89 4.38 8.97
C ILE A 205 5.07 3.44 9.23
N GLY A 206 5.83 3.07 8.20
CA GLY A 206 6.98 2.16 8.33
C GLY A 206 8.05 2.70 9.27
N PHE A 207 8.39 3.99 9.17
CA PHE A 207 9.33 4.64 10.09
C PHE A 207 8.83 4.76 11.52
N ARG A 208 7.54 4.55 11.77
CA ARG A 208 7.00 4.43 13.13
C ARG A 208 6.94 2.98 13.59
N LEU A 209 6.42 2.11 12.74
CA LEU A 209 6.07 0.75 13.10
C LEU A 209 7.30 -0.16 13.11
N LEU A 210 8.15 -0.12 12.08
CA LEU A 210 9.27 -1.05 11.93
C LEU A 210 10.31 -0.90 13.05
N PRO A 211 10.74 0.31 13.45
CA PRO A 211 11.62 0.46 14.61
C PRO A 211 11.08 -0.20 15.88
N ARG A 212 9.75 -0.22 16.07
CA ARG A 212 9.10 -0.83 17.25
C ARG A 212 9.02 -2.35 17.13
N LEU A 213 8.68 -2.84 15.95
CA LEU A 213 8.61 -4.28 15.67
C LEU A 213 9.98 -4.98 15.72
N LEU A 214 11.03 -4.26 15.31
CA LEU A 214 12.41 -4.75 15.22
C LEU A 214 13.28 -4.29 16.40
N VAL A 215 12.75 -3.47 17.31
CA VAL A 215 13.49 -2.96 18.49
C VAL A 215 14.82 -2.34 18.10
N ALA A 216 14.83 -1.58 17.01
CA ALA A 216 16.01 -0.93 16.47
C ALA A 216 15.70 0.54 16.14
N SER A 217 16.73 1.37 16.03
CA SER A 217 16.61 2.79 15.68
C SER A 217 16.93 3.04 14.22
N VAL A 218 16.36 4.12 13.68
CA VAL A 218 16.66 4.64 12.33
C VAL A 218 17.20 6.06 12.45
N GLU A 219 18.16 6.40 11.60
CA GLU A 219 18.77 7.73 11.58
C GLU A 219 17.78 8.78 11.07
N ARG A 220 17.56 9.83 11.85
CA ARG A 220 16.60 10.90 11.54
C ARG A 220 16.83 11.58 10.17
N PRO A 221 18.07 11.89 9.74
CA PRO A 221 18.29 12.50 8.43
C PRO A 221 17.80 11.63 7.27
N LEU A 222 17.97 10.31 7.38
CA LEU A 222 17.48 9.37 6.36
C LEU A 222 15.95 9.39 6.28
N VAL A 223 15.27 9.41 7.44
CA VAL A 223 13.80 9.54 7.50
C VAL A 223 13.34 10.82 6.81
N ALA A 224 13.96 11.97 7.14
CA ALA A 224 13.60 13.25 6.55
C ALA A 224 13.80 13.24 5.03
N LEU A 225 14.92 12.73 4.55
CA LEU A 225 15.22 12.60 3.12
C LEU A 225 14.16 11.76 2.40
N VAL A 226 13.83 10.58 2.93
CA VAL A 226 12.86 9.67 2.32
C VAL A 226 11.47 10.29 2.26
N LEU A 227 11.00 10.93 3.33
CA LEU A 227 9.66 11.53 3.38
C LEU A 227 9.55 12.77 2.48
N LEU A 228 10.58 13.62 2.42
CA LEU A 228 10.61 14.77 1.53
C LEU A 228 10.64 14.33 0.06
N ALA A 229 11.52 13.40 -0.28
CA ALA A 229 11.65 12.88 -1.63
C ALA A 229 10.38 12.12 -2.06
N GLY A 230 9.79 11.32 -1.17
CA GLY A 230 8.54 10.59 -1.40
C GLY A 230 7.30 11.48 -1.47
N THR A 231 7.38 12.71 -0.93
CA THR A 231 6.34 13.74 -1.09
C THR A 231 6.47 14.43 -2.44
N ALA A 232 7.66 14.88 -2.81
CA ALA A 232 7.87 15.68 -4.02
C ALA A 232 7.86 14.82 -5.31
N GLY A 233 8.45 13.62 -5.27
CA GLY A 233 8.60 12.73 -6.43
C GLY A 233 7.27 12.45 -7.17
N PRO A 234 6.20 12.01 -6.48
CA PRO A 234 4.92 11.71 -7.13
C PRO A 234 4.27 12.92 -7.79
N VAL A 235 4.40 14.12 -7.22
CA VAL A 235 3.87 15.36 -7.82
C VAL A 235 4.56 15.64 -9.14
N LEU A 236 5.89 15.62 -9.15
CA LEU A 236 6.67 15.94 -10.35
C LEU A 236 6.46 14.90 -11.46
N LEU A 237 6.39 13.61 -11.08
CA LEU A 237 6.05 12.54 -12.03
C LEU A 237 4.67 12.75 -12.62
N ALA A 238 3.66 13.06 -11.80
CA ALA A 238 2.29 13.24 -12.27
C ALA A 238 2.11 14.48 -13.16
N ALA A 239 2.85 15.56 -12.88
CA ALA A 239 2.79 16.80 -13.65
C ALA A 239 3.42 16.71 -15.04
N ASP A 240 4.39 15.81 -15.23
CA ASP A 240 5.10 15.65 -16.51
C ASP A 240 5.39 14.17 -16.78
N PHE A 241 4.34 13.37 -16.97
CA PHE A 241 4.52 11.94 -17.26
C PHE A 241 5.02 11.67 -18.71
N ARG A 242 5.34 12.72 -19.48
CA ARG A 242 5.76 12.63 -20.90
C ARG A 242 7.27 12.55 -21.08
N GLY A 243 8.05 12.47 -19.99
CA GLY A 243 9.49 12.23 -20.05
C GLY A 243 10.36 13.49 -20.11
N GLY A 244 9.81 14.66 -19.79
CA GLY A 244 10.57 15.92 -19.71
C GLY A 244 11.49 16.02 -18.49
N SER A 245 12.00 17.23 -18.22
CA SER A 245 12.91 17.47 -17.10
C SER A 245 12.26 17.24 -15.73
N LEU A 246 10.98 17.58 -15.60
CA LEU A 246 10.20 17.34 -14.38
C LEU A 246 10.00 15.84 -14.15
N PHE A 247 9.76 15.06 -15.21
CA PHE A 247 9.72 13.60 -15.12
C PHE A 247 11.01 13.02 -14.51
N ARG A 248 12.16 13.45 -15.03
CA ARG A 248 13.48 12.96 -14.59
C ARG A 248 13.77 13.37 -13.15
N ALA A 249 13.48 14.61 -12.77
CA ALA A 249 13.61 15.07 -11.39
C ALA A 249 12.70 14.27 -10.45
N GLY A 250 11.43 14.06 -10.84
CA GLY A 250 10.49 13.22 -10.11
C GLY A 250 10.97 11.78 -9.95
N ALA A 251 11.54 11.18 -11.01
CA ALA A 251 12.09 9.84 -10.99
C ALA A 251 13.29 9.72 -10.03
N VAL A 252 14.20 10.70 -10.02
CA VAL A 252 15.33 10.75 -9.08
C VAL A 252 14.84 10.87 -7.64
N LEU A 253 13.87 11.74 -7.36
CA LEU A 253 13.30 11.90 -6.01
C LEU A 253 12.58 10.62 -5.56
N GLN A 254 11.76 10.04 -6.43
CA GLN A 254 11.05 8.80 -6.11
C GLN A 254 12.02 7.63 -5.87
N ALA A 255 13.07 7.52 -6.70
CA ALA A 255 14.13 6.54 -6.51
C ALA A 255 14.87 6.75 -5.18
N THR A 256 15.19 8.00 -4.84
CA THR A 256 15.80 8.38 -3.56
C THR A 256 14.95 7.91 -2.39
N ALA A 257 13.63 8.11 -2.45
CA ALA A 257 12.72 7.67 -1.39
C ALA A 257 12.70 6.14 -1.24
N LEU A 258 12.55 5.41 -2.35
CA LEU A 258 12.51 3.95 -2.35
C LEU A 258 13.82 3.32 -1.86
N VAL A 259 14.96 3.78 -2.38
CA VAL A 259 16.29 3.28 -2.00
C VAL A 259 16.61 3.66 -0.55
N GLY A 260 16.32 4.91 -0.14
CA GLY A 260 16.52 5.33 1.25
C GLY A 260 15.68 4.53 2.23
N PHE A 261 14.42 4.21 1.89
CA PHE A 261 13.59 3.32 2.70
C PHE A 261 14.16 1.90 2.74
N ALA A 262 14.65 1.37 1.61
CA ALA A 262 15.27 0.05 1.56
C ALA A 262 16.52 -0.03 2.44
N ILE A 263 17.36 1.01 2.43
CA ILE A 263 18.54 1.14 3.31
C ILE A 263 18.09 1.14 4.78
N ALA A 264 17.03 1.88 5.13
CA ALA A 264 16.50 1.91 6.49
C ALA A 264 15.99 0.53 6.95
N VAL A 265 15.23 -0.17 6.10
CA VAL A 265 14.76 -1.54 6.39
C VAL A 265 15.94 -2.49 6.58
N ALA A 266 16.93 -2.45 5.71
CA ALA A 266 18.13 -3.29 5.83
C ALA A 266 18.94 -2.97 7.09
N ALA A 267 19.04 -1.69 7.47
CA ALA A 267 19.71 -1.27 8.71
C ALA A 267 18.96 -1.77 9.95
N LEU A 268 17.63 -1.63 9.98
CA LEU A 268 16.79 -2.13 11.07
C LEU A 268 16.87 -3.66 11.18
N ALA A 269 16.79 -4.37 10.04
CA ALA A 269 16.86 -5.83 10.01
C ALA A 269 18.21 -6.36 10.51
N ARG A 270 19.33 -5.72 10.15
CA ARG A 270 20.67 -6.09 10.62
C ARG A 270 20.90 -5.82 12.10
N ARG A 271 20.24 -4.82 12.67
CA ARG A 271 20.37 -4.44 14.08
C ARG A 271 19.38 -5.16 15.01
N SER A 272 18.45 -5.93 14.45
CA SER A 272 17.35 -6.57 15.19
C SER A 272 17.67 -8.02 15.50
N ASP A 273 17.67 -8.37 16.79
CA ASP A 273 17.72 -9.76 17.25
C ASP A 273 16.33 -10.44 17.17
N ARG A 274 15.28 -9.68 16.85
CA ARG A 274 13.93 -10.23 16.69
C ARG A 274 13.72 -10.68 15.25
N HIS A 275 13.48 -11.97 15.11
CA HIS A 275 13.10 -12.57 13.84
C HIS A 275 11.68 -13.12 13.92
N ARG A 276 10.85 -12.74 12.95
CA ARG A 276 9.53 -13.32 12.71
C ARG A 276 9.38 -13.65 11.23
N VAL A 277 8.49 -14.58 10.92
CA VAL A 277 8.24 -15.03 9.54
C VAL A 277 7.97 -13.87 8.57
N GLY A 278 7.23 -12.84 9.02
CA GLY A 278 6.93 -11.65 8.21
C GLY A 278 8.13 -10.81 7.80
N ASP A 279 9.29 -10.95 8.45
CA ASP A 279 10.47 -10.11 8.19
C ASP A 279 11.08 -10.37 6.82
N ARG A 280 11.04 -11.64 6.38
CA ARG A 280 11.49 -12.03 5.04
C ARG A 280 10.71 -11.29 3.96
N ALA A 281 9.40 -11.15 4.15
CA ALA A 281 8.57 -10.39 3.22
C ALA A 281 8.91 -8.89 3.24
N ILE A 282 9.13 -8.29 4.41
CA ILE A 282 9.50 -6.86 4.53
C ILE A 282 10.86 -6.57 3.87
N ILE A 283 11.85 -7.45 4.07
CA ILE A 283 13.18 -7.31 3.44
C ILE A 283 13.08 -7.49 1.92
N ALA A 284 12.35 -8.50 1.45
CA ALA A 284 12.12 -8.71 0.03
C ALA A 284 11.35 -7.54 -0.62
N ALA A 285 10.40 -6.95 0.10
CA ALA A 285 9.68 -5.75 -0.32
C ALA A 285 10.63 -4.57 -0.53
N ALA A 286 11.54 -4.32 0.42
CA ALA A 286 12.57 -3.29 0.30
C ALA A 286 13.48 -3.52 -0.92
N GLY A 287 13.90 -4.76 -1.17
CA GLY A 287 14.64 -5.13 -2.37
C GLY A 287 13.84 -4.85 -3.65
N CYS A 288 12.56 -5.22 -3.68
CA CYS A 288 11.67 -4.89 -4.81
C CYS A 288 11.55 -3.37 -5.00
N GLY A 289 11.45 -2.58 -3.93
CA GLY A 289 11.43 -1.12 -4.01
C GLY A 289 12.69 -0.53 -4.66
N ALA A 290 13.88 -1.08 -4.35
CA ALA A 290 15.12 -0.68 -5.03
C ALA A 290 15.11 -1.07 -6.53
N LEU A 291 14.56 -2.23 -6.89
CA LEU A 291 14.42 -2.63 -8.30
C LEU A 291 13.40 -1.75 -9.06
N VAL A 292 12.30 -1.35 -8.41
CA VAL A 292 11.34 -0.37 -8.94
C VAL A 292 12.04 0.95 -9.24
N ALA A 293 12.87 1.43 -8.30
CA ALA A 293 13.67 2.64 -8.49
C ALA A 293 14.63 2.52 -9.68
N ALA A 294 15.35 1.40 -9.79
CA ALA A 294 16.26 1.16 -10.90
C ALA A 294 15.54 1.19 -12.26
N LEU A 295 14.43 0.44 -12.41
CA LEU A 295 13.63 0.46 -13.64
C LEU A 295 13.05 1.85 -13.93
N GLY A 296 12.55 2.56 -12.91
CA GLY A 296 12.02 3.91 -13.05
C GLY A 296 13.06 4.91 -13.57
N LEU A 297 14.31 4.81 -13.09
CA LEU A 297 15.41 5.62 -13.61
C LEU A 297 15.76 5.25 -15.06
N VAL A 298 15.76 3.96 -15.41
CA VAL A 298 15.95 3.54 -16.81
C VAL A 298 14.86 4.13 -17.71
N PHE A 299 13.59 4.13 -17.29
CA PHE A 299 12.52 4.76 -18.07
C PHE A 299 12.70 6.27 -18.24
N ALA A 300 13.23 6.95 -17.22
CA ALA A 300 13.43 8.40 -17.24
C ALA A 300 14.62 8.85 -18.08
N PHE A 301 15.71 8.07 -18.09
CA PHE A 301 16.98 8.48 -18.69
C PHE A 301 17.33 7.69 -19.97
N ALA A 302 16.79 6.48 -20.13
CA ALA A 302 17.02 5.62 -21.29
C ALA A 302 15.71 4.99 -21.81
N PRO A 303 14.67 5.79 -22.13
CA PRO A 303 13.37 5.27 -22.55
C PRO A 303 13.45 4.38 -23.80
N ALA A 304 14.35 4.70 -24.75
CA ALA A 304 14.56 3.91 -25.96
C ALA A 304 15.14 2.51 -25.71
N ALA A 305 15.79 2.29 -24.56
CA ALA A 305 16.34 0.99 -24.18
C ALA A 305 15.33 0.08 -23.47
N SER A 306 14.10 0.57 -23.22
CA SER A 306 13.13 -0.12 -22.37
C SER A 306 12.13 -0.91 -23.22
N PRO A 307 12.14 -2.27 -23.18
CA PRO A 307 11.11 -3.05 -23.83
C PRO A 307 9.75 -2.84 -23.15
N ALA A 308 8.65 -3.05 -23.88
CA ALA A 308 7.30 -2.87 -23.34
C ALA A 308 7.04 -3.71 -22.07
N THR A 309 7.61 -4.92 -22.01
CA THR A 309 7.52 -5.84 -20.86
C THR A 309 8.21 -5.30 -19.60
N ALA A 310 9.15 -4.36 -19.72
CA ALA A 310 9.78 -3.74 -18.56
C ALA A 310 8.78 -2.89 -17.75
N PHE A 311 7.79 -2.27 -18.41
CA PHE A 311 6.73 -1.56 -17.70
C PHE A 311 5.82 -2.51 -16.90
N ASP A 312 5.59 -3.73 -17.39
CA ASP A 312 4.88 -4.76 -16.62
C ASP A 312 5.73 -5.23 -15.44
N ALA A 313 7.02 -5.47 -15.65
CA ALA A 313 7.94 -5.82 -14.58
C ALA A 313 7.97 -4.74 -13.48
N HIS A 314 8.06 -3.46 -13.86
CA HIS A 314 7.99 -2.33 -12.92
C HIS A 314 6.67 -2.31 -12.15
N TYR A 315 5.54 -2.48 -12.83
CA TYR A 315 4.23 -2.55 -12.20
C TYR A 315 4.13 -3.70 -11.18
N ARG A 316 4.59 -4.90 -11.55
CA ARG A 316 4.55 -6.10 -10.71
C ARG A 316 5.47 -5.96 -9.49
N LEU A 317 6.68 -5.42 -9.69
CA LEU A 317 7.60 -5.10 -8.60
C LEU A 317 7.04 -4.02 -7.68
N ALA A 318 6.37 -2.99 -8.19
CA ALA A 318 5.83 -1.90 -7.38
C ALA A 318 4.63 -2.35 -6.54
N VAL A 319 3.65 -2.99 -7.16
CA VAL A 319 2.39 -3.35 -6.49
C VAL A 319 2.53 -4.67 -5.73
N GLY A 320 3.07 -5.71 -6.36
CA GLY A 320 3.17 -7.04 -5.74
C GLY A 320 4.39 -7.18 -4.85
N GLY A 321 5.53 -6.66 -5.32
CA GLY A 321 6.79 -6.68 -4.59
C GLY A 321 6.81 -5.69 -3.44
N PHE A 322 7.00 -4.40 -3.73
CA PHE A 322 7.19 -3.37 -2.73
C PHE A 322 5.95 -3.17 -1.84
N LEU A 323 4.79 -2.83 -2.41
CA LEU A 323 3.59 -2.60 -1.60
C LEU A 323 3.03 -3.91 -1.02
N GLY A 324 2.90 -4.94 -1.86
CA GLY A 324 2.27 -6.20 -1.49
C GLY A 324 3.05 -6.99 -0.44
N LEU A 325 4.35 -7.22 -0.63
CA LEU A 325 5.16 -7.94 0.36
C LEU A 325 5.32 -7.13 1.66
N THR A 326 5.35 -5.79 1.60
CA THR A 326 5.32 -4.96 2.81
C THR A 326 4.03 -5.22 3.60
N ILE A 327 2.88 -5.20 2.92
CA ILE A 327 1.58 -5.47 3.55
C ILE A 327 1.53 -6.89 4.11
N VAL A 328 1.94 -7.90 3.35
CA VAL A 328 1.96 -9.31 3.81
C VAL A 328 2.81 -9.45 5.08
N GLY A 329 4.05 -8.93 5.05
CA GLY A 329 4.96 -9.03 6.18
C GLY A 329 4.46 -8.31 7.44
N VAL A 330 3.94 -7.09 7.28
CA VAL A 330 3.33 -6.31 8.37
C VAL A 330 2.04 -6.97 8.87
N THR A 331 1.25 -7.57 7.99
CA THR A 331 0.02 -8.29 8.37
C THR A 331 0.35 -9.49 9.24
N TYR A 332 1.38 -10.28 8.91
CA TYR A 332 1.87 -11.35 9.79
C TYR A 332 2.47 -10.86 11.12
N ARG A 333 2.87 -9.60 11.22
CA ARG A 333 3.25 -9.00 12.50
C ARG A 333 2.02 -8.63 13.34
N PHE A 334 0.93 -8.18 12.73
CA PHE A 334 -0.34 -7.88 13.40
C PHE A 334 -1.20 -9.10 13.72
N TYR A 335 -1.12 -10.12 12.88
CA TYR A 335 -1.85 -11.39 12.99
C TYR A 335 -0.83 -12.53 12.89
N PRO A 336 -0.11 -12.83 13.99
CA PRO A 336 0.96 -13.82 13.99
C PRO A 336 0.47 -15.20 13.53
N PRO A 337 1.13 -15.89 12.59
CA PRO A 337 0.67 -17.20 12.14
C PRO A 337 0.66 -18.25 13.26
N ALA A 338 1.59 -18.17 14.21
CA ALA A 338 1.69 -19.07 15.37
C ALA A 338 0.47 -19.12 16.30
N ILE A 339 -0.50 -18.20 16.17
CA ILE A 339 -1.73 -18.21 16.99
C ILE A 339 -2.94 -18.80 16.29
N ALA A 340 -2.81 -19.26 15.04
CA ALA A 340 -3.90 -19.94 14.35
C ALA A 340 -4.19 -21.29 15.01
N ALA A 341 -5.46 -21.61 15.22
CA ALA A 341 -5.87 -22.86 15.87
C ALA A 341 -6.03 -24.02 14.88
N LEU A 342 -6.24 -23.73 13.58
CA LEU A 342 -6.45 -24.77 12.56
C LEU A 342 -5.16 -25.57 12.28
N PRO A 343 -5.19 -26.92 12.39
CA PRO A 343 -4.03 -27.76 12.07
C PRO A 343 -3.52 -27.52 10.64
N GLY A 344 -2.20 -27.37 10.48
CA GLY A 344 -1.58 -27.08 9.19
C GLY A 344 -1.59 -25.61 8.76
N ILE A 345 -2.17 -24.71 9.56
CA ILE A 345 -2.06 -23.25 9.37
C ILE A 345 -1.15 -22.69 10.48
N GLY A 346 -0.02 -22.10 10.09
CA GLY A 346 0.95 -21.56 11.04
C GLY A 346 2.17 -20.94 10.36
N ASP A 347 3.27 -20.83 11.10
CA ASP A 347 4.51 -20.19 10.61
C ASP A 347 5.10 -20.87 9.37
N TRP A 348 4.90 -22.18 9.22
CA TRP A 348 5.30 -22.92 8.03
C TRP A 348 4.50 -22.47 6.79
N THR A 349 3.18 -22.45 6.87
CA THR A 349 2.29 -22.01 5.78
C THR A 349 2.52 -20.55 5.42
N ALA A 350 2.79 -19.70 6.41
CA ALA A 350 3.21 -18.32 6.19
C ALA A 350 4.59 -18.23 5.49
N SER A 351 5.53 -19.11 5.82
CA SER A 351 6.83 -19.18 5.15
C SER A 351 6.69 -19.64 3.69
N VAL A 352 5.82 -20.63 3.42
CA VAL A 352 5.49 -21.11 2.07
C VAL A 352 4.86 -19.98 1.26
N SER A 353 3.89 -19.26 1.84
CA SER A 353 3.27 -18.08 1.26
C SER A 353 4.32 -17.06 0.79
N ILE A 354 5.19 -16.62 1.69
CA ILE A 354 6.22 -15.61 1.39
C ILE A 354 7.20 -16.11 0.33
N THR A 355 7.66 -17.35 0.45
CA THR A 355 8.63 -17.93 -0.48
C THR A 355 8.03 -18.04 -1.88
N ALA A 356 6.78 -18.51 -1.99
CA ALA A 356 6.06 -18.59 -3.25
C ALA A 356 5.81 -17.21 -3.87
N LEU A 357 5.45 -16.20 -3.08
CA LEU A 357 5.29 -14.82 -3.57
C LEU A 357 6.61 -14.23 -4.09
N ILE A 358 7.71 -14.40 -3.36
CA ILE A 358 9.03 -13.89 -3.76
C ILE A 358 9.54 -14.61 -4.99
N ALA A 359 9.55 -15.94 -4.98
CA ALA A 359 10.03 -16.74 -6.10
C ALA A 359 9.15 -16.56 -7.34
N GLY A 360 7.82 -16.51 -7.15
CA GLY A 360 6.86 -16.29 -8.23
C GLY A 360 7.05 -14.94 -8.90
N LEU A 361 7.16 -13.87 -8.12
CA LEU A 361 7.45 -12.53 -8.63
C LEU A 361 8.82 -12.47 -9.31
N GLY A 362 9.85 -13.11 -8.72
CA GLY A 362 11.19 -13.16 -9.29
C GLY A 362 11.22 -13.84 -10.66
N LEU A 363 10.57 -15.00 -10.80
CA LEU A 363 10.43 -15.71 -12.07
C LEU A 363 9.67 -14.88 -13.12
N GLU A 364 8.56 -14.25 -12.71
CA GLU A 364 7.77 -13.40 -13.60
C GLU A 364 8.60 -12.22 -14.12
N VAL A 365 9.26 -11.49 -13.22
CA VAL A 365 10.07 -10.32 -13.57
C VAL A 365 11.27 -10.70 -14.43
N ALA A 366 11.99 -11.78 -14.08
CA ALA A 366 13.11 -12.26 -14.88
C ALA A 366 12.65 -12.67 -16.29
N GLY A 367 11.53 -13.39 -16.41
CA GLY A 367 10.95 -13.77 -17.69
C GLY A 367 10.53 -12.55 -18.54
N LEU A 368 9.95 -11.53 -17.92
CA LEU A 368 9.55 -10.29 -18.60
C LEU A 368 10.76 -9.50 -19.11
N LEU A 369 11.80 -9.36 -18.29
CA LEU A 369 12.99 -8.57 -18.62
C LEU A 369 13.94 -9.29 -19.60
N ALA A 370 14.06 -10.60 -19.50
CA ALA A 370 14.90 -11.42 -20.39
C ALA A 370 14.15 -11.92 -21.64
N SER A 371 12.87 -11.56 -21.79
CA SER A 371 12.00 -12.06 -22.87
C SER A 371 11.94 -13.58 -22.95
N VAL A 372 11.77 -14.25 -21.79
CA VAL A 372 11.65 -15.71 -21.64
C VAL A 372 10.22 -16.04 -21.17
N PRO A 373 9.25 -16.26 -22.08
CA PRO A 373 7.84 -16.44 -21.72
C PRO A 373 7.57 -17.66 -20.84
N SER A 374 8.40 -18.70 -20.95
CA SER A 374 8.29 -19.93 -20.17
C SER A 374 8.48 -19.73 -18.67
N LEU A 375 9.09 -18.62 -18.23
CA LEU A 375 9.22 -18.27 -16.81
C LEU A 375 8.01 -17.48 -16.28
N VAL A 376 7.33 -16.74 -17.16
CA VAL A 376 6.27 -15.78 -16.77
C VAL A 376 5.05 -16.50 -16.20
N ALA A 377 4.53 -17.50 -16.91
CA ALA A 377 3.32 -18.21 -16.47
C ALA A 377 3.53 -19.00 -15.15
N PRO A 378 4.61 -19.78 -14.98
CA PRO A 378 4.91 -20.42 -13.70
C PRO A 378 5.08 -19.40 -12.56
N GLY A 379 5.75 -18.27 -12.80
CA GLY A 379 5.92 -17.22 -11.80
C GLY A 379 4.60 -16.62 -11.31
N ARG A 380 3.66 -16.38 -12.24
CA ARG A 380 2.32 -15.87 -11.91
C ARG A 380 1.51 -16.88 -11.09
N TRP A 381 1.47 -18.15 -11.50
CA TRP A 381 0.74 -19.19 -10.76
C TRP A 381 1.36 -19.49 -9.39
N LEU A 382 2.68 -19.43 -9.27
CA LEU A 382 3.36 -19.53 -7.98
C LEU A 382 2.98 -18.35 -7.06
N SER A 383 2.82 -17.15 -7.62
CA SER A 383 2.31 -15.98 -6.87
C SER A 383 0.84 -16.16 -6.43
N VAL A 384 0.00 -16.83 -7.23
CA VAL A 384 -1.38 -17.20 -6.85
C VAL A 384 -1.35 -18.17 -5.65
N LEU A 385 -0.53 -19.21 -5.71
CA LEU A 385 -0.35 -20.14 -4.58
C LEU A 385 0.05 -19.39 -3.31
N GLY A 386 1.06 -18.52 -3.42
CA GLY A 386 1.50 -17.70 -2.29
C GLY A 386 0.40 -16.81 -1.70
N ALA A 387 -0.37 -16.13 -2.56
CA ALA A 387 -1.51 -15.33 -2.13
C ALA A 387 -2.63 -16.18 -1.49
N GLY A 388 -2.86 -17.39 -1.99
CA GLY A 388 -3.81 -18.34 -1.42
C GLY A 388 -3.40 -18.79 -0.01
N CYS A 389 -2.12 -19.14 0.19
CA CYS A 389 -1.58 -19.48 1.51
C CYS A 389 -1.63 -18.27 2.47
N TYR A 390 -1.34 -17.05 1.98
CA TYR A 390 -1.52 -15.82 2.75
C TYR A 390 -2.97 -15.63 3.21
N ALA A 391 -3.93 -15.79 2.29
CA ALA A 391 -5.34 -15.65 2.58
C ALA A 391 -5.82 -16.69 3.60
N ALA A 392 -5.42 -17.96 3.43
CA ALA A 392 -5.73 -19.03 4.37
C ALA A 392 -5.27 -18.69 5.79
N VAL A 393 -3.98 -18.32 5.97
CA VAL A 393 -3.44 -17.97 7.29
C VAL A 393 -4.20 -16.82 7.93
N CYS A 394 -4.38 -15.72 7.20
CA CYS A 394 -4.97 -14.51 7.77
C CYS A 394 -6.48 -14.64 8.00
N TRP A 395 -7.24 -15.27 7.09
CA TRP A 395 -8.68 -15.46 7.30
C TRP A 395 -8.97 -16.41 8.46
N THR A 396 -8.19 -17.47 8.65
CA THR A 396 -8.30 -18.34 9.84
C THR A 396 -8.19 -17.52 11.12
N ILE A 397 -7.12 -16.74 11.28
CA ILE A 397 -6.92 -15.90 12.48
C ILE A 397 -8.02 -14.85 12.65
N LEU A 398 -8.51 -14.26 11.56
CA LEU A 398 -9.54 -13.23 11.61
C LEU A 398 -10.90 -13.82 12.01
N LEU A 399 -11.24 -15.01 11.52
CA LEU A 399 -12.48 -15.71 11.87
C LEU A 399 -12.47 -16.20 13.32
N GLU A 400 -11.36 -16.77 13.78
CA GLU A 400 -11.18 -17.22 15.18
C GLU A 400 -11.34 -16.08 16.19
N ARG A 401 -11.05 -14.83 15.79
CA ARG A 401 -11.17 -13.64 16.65
C ARG A 401 -12.48 -12.87 16.43
N ALA A 402 -13.33 -13.31 15.52
CA ALA A 402 -14.63 -12.70 15.23
C ALA A 402 -15.76 -13.35 16.03
N GLY A 403 -15.61 -14.62 16.41
CA GLY A 403 -16.33 -15.24 17.52
C GLY A 403 -15.77 -14.76 18.86
#